data_AF-L9XTX3-F1
#
_entry.id   AF-L9XTX3-F1
#
_cell.length_a   1.000
_cell.length_b   1.000
_cell.length_c   1.000
_cell.angle_alpha   90.00
_cell.angle_beta   90.00
_cell.angle_gamma   90.00
#
_symmetry.space_group_name_H-M   'P 1'
#
loop_
_entity.id
_entity.type
_entity.pdbx_description
1 polymer ?
#
loop_
_entity_poly.entity_id
_entity_poly.type
_entity_poly.pdbx_seq_one_letter_code
_entity_poly.pdbx_strand_id
1 'polypeptide(L)'
;MGTDGETERSEASDRVSSAERSSADRSSGRSPREDGEAANRDDRVLPGVPESEDADDTVMVPETSGAAPRSREGLDHAREGAIETAADEDCGPDTCTCGEKTASDAEGRSVATDGAGVSNVDENGSLGDLEFTEPAENVSQNVDDGEPDVRVGVPEGVDLETPEYSIRSEMNDIETPDEKTWFMELDEAVIDEGRCIQCGTCVAACPSDSIGVGEDDLPKLVKMCTGCSLCWDFCPRGGLRYERQWKITGGEDNVKGAGDPITEFSARVDEDWTDGAQDGGVVTGMLASLLEAGEIDGALIATESEDEPWKAESFLATTEEELVENAGTVYNQTLALGNLDLKRWEHKLPDKSWDELSLALVGTPCEIEGIRALQDFDWDYQAHDEGIGAVEYTIALMCTKNFNYYSLMGEQLEDQRGISPDEIGKMDVLHGKLLVYDHDGGMILEEEIGNFHDAALKGCDECADFTGFCADVTVGSVGSSDEFSSVILRTERGVRAWEHTEPKLDYHDLEDKSAVGKLQGWDKKQAFESLERPFDPDAPRFIDYTDHTETYGTATNPHDEGH
;
A
#
# COMPACT_ATOMS: atom_id res chain seq x y z
N MET A 1 -34.19 -53.96 -4.20
CA MET A 1 -34.71 -55.06 -5.04
C MET A 1 -36.21 -54.90 -5.15
N GLY A 2 -36.76 -54.94 -6.37
CA GLY A 2 -38.18 -54.66 -6.64
C GLY A 2 -38.30 -53.97 -8.00
N THR A 3 -38.64 -54.75 -9.03
CA THR A 3 -38.56 -54.37 -10.45
C THR A 3 -39.92 -54.46 -11.13
N ASP A 4 -40.20 -53.44 -11.95
CA ASP A 4 -41.02 -53.43 -13.19
C ASP A 4 -42.54 -53.75 -13.14
N GLY A 5 -43.31 -53.06 -13.99
CA GLY A 5 -44.73 -53.35 -14.26
C GLY A 5 -45.46 -52.28 -15.12
N GLU A 6 -46.14 -52.71 -16.20
CA GLU A 6 -46.77 -51.85 -17.23
C GLU A 6 -48.14 -52.40 -17.75
N THR A 7 -48.88 -51.82 -18.73
CA THR A 7 -48.80 -50.53 -19.47
C THR A 7 -50.21 -50.04 -19.87
N GLU A 8 -50.54 -48.76 -19.70
CA GLU A 8 -51.63 -48.05 -20.42
C GLU A 8 -51.11 -46.67 -20.86
N ARG A 9 -50.98 -46.31 -22.16
CA ARG A 9 -51.99 -46.09 -23.24
C ARG A 9 -52.98 -44.95 -22.90
N SER A 10 -53.25 -43.96 -23.76
CA SER A 10 -53.00 -43.83 -25.21
C SER A 10 -52.99 -42.36 -25.74
N GLU A 11 -52.21 -42.11 -26.80
CA GLU A 11 -52.51 -41.36 -28.06
C GLU A 11 -53.36 -40.05 -28.07
N ALA A 12 -53.07 -39.00 -28.88
CA ALA A 12 -51.92 -38.67 -29.76
C ALA A 12 -52.00 -37.23 -30.38
N SER A 13 -50.86 -36.69 -30.88
CA SER A 13 -50.69 -35.61 -31.91
C SER A 13 -51.18 -34.17 -31.58
N ASP A 14 -50.64 -33.03 -32.08
CA ASP A 14 -49.54 -32.58 -32.99
C ASP A 14 -49.29 -31.07 -32.65
N ARG A 15 -48.24 -30.28 -33.00
CA ARG A 15 -46.89 -30.40 -33.65
C ARG A 15 -46.05 -29.13 -33.29
N VAL A 16 -44.72 -29.19 -33.13
CA VAL A 16 -43.62 -28.84 -34.09
C VAL A 16 -43.65 -27.38 -34.63
N SER A 17 -42.57 -26.58 -34.68
CA SER A 17 -41.10 -26.74 -34.42
C SER A 17 -40.57 -25.57 -33.53
N SER A 18 -39.32 -25.37 -33.07
CA SER A 18 -37.94 -25.91 -33.28
C SER A 18 -37.21 -25.49 -34.60
N ALA A 19 -35.87 -25.40 -34.72
CA ALA A 19 -34.76 -25.61 -33.76
C ALA A 19 -33.53 -24.70 -34.07
N GLU A 20 -32.69 -24.48 -33.04
CA GLU A 20 -31.21 -24.34 -32.96
C GLU A 20 -30.28 -23.91 -34.13
N ARG A 21 -29.24 -23.13 -33.73
CA ARG A 21 -27.81 -23.10 -34.14
C ARG A 21 -27.38 -22.83 -35.59
N SER A 22 -26.40 -21.93 -35.74
CA SER A 22 -25.05 -22.27 -36.24
C SER A 22 -24.06 -21.10 -36.06
N SER A 23 -22.77 -21.33 -36.31
CA SER A 23 -21.65 -20.46 -35.93
C SER A 23 -20.74 -20.11 -37.12
N ALA A 24 -20.10 -18.94 -37.01
CA ALA A 24 -18.93 -18.46 -37.77
C ALA A 24 -19.08 -18.18 -39.28
N ASP A 25 -18.53 -17.03 -39.71
CA ASP A 25 -17.44 -17.02 -40.70
C ASP A 25 -16.55 -15.76 -40.53
N ARG A 26 -15.33 -15.79 -41.07
CA ARG A 26 -14.39 -14.65 -41.15
C ARG A 26 -14.27 -14.19 -42.61
N SER A 27 -14.25 -12.89 -42.88
CA SER A 27 -13.75 -12.40 -44.19
C SER A 27 -13.06 -11.03 -44.09
N SER A 28 -12.08 -10.82 -44.96
CA SER A 28 -11.16 -9.68 -44.95
C SER A 28 -11.56 -8.59 -45.96
N GLY A 29 -11.48 -7.32 -45.56
CA GLY A 29 -11.56 -6.14 -46.44
C GLY A 29 -10.26 -5.32 -46.40
N ARG A 30 -9.88 -4.70 -47.52
CA ARG A 30 -8.61 -3.95 -47.69
C ARG A 30 -8.89 -2.49 -48.07
N SER A 31 -8.02 -1.58 -47.63
CA SER A 31 -8.09 -0.13 -47.85
C SER A 31 -8.13 0.29 -49.34
N PRO A 32 -8.46 1.57 -49.60
CA PRO A 32 -7.37 2.48 -49.97
C PRO A 32 -7.31 3.77 -49.13
N ARG A 33 -6.19 4.48 -49.24
CA ARG A 33 -6.00 5.88 -48.81
C ARG A 33 -6.35 6.82 -49.96
N GLU A 34 -6.73 8.05 -49.64
CA GLU A 34 -6.45 9.25 -50.45
C GLU A 34 -6.42 10.48 -49.54
N ASP A 35 -5.66 11.51 -49.92
CA ASP A 35 -5.22 12.62 -49.05
C ASP A 35 -6.15 13.85 -49.12
N GLY A 36 -6.11 14.76 -48.13
CA GLY A 36 -6.75 16.08 -48.29
C GLY A 36 -6.97 16.94 -47.04
N GLU A 37 -6.05 17.88 -46.80
CA GLU A 37 -6.25 19.24 -46.25
C GLU A 37 -6.82 19.46 -44.83
N ALA A 38 -6.34 20.53 -44.18
CA ALA A 38 -6.67 20.91 -42.80
C ALA A 38 -7.74 22.02 -42.75
N ALA A 39 -8.57 22.01 -41.69
CA ALA A 39 -9.49 23.10 -41.38
C ALA A 39 -9.67 23.27 -39.86
N ASN A 40 -9.48 24.52 -39.40
CA ASN A 40 -9.88 25.15 -38.13
C ASN A 40 -10.06 24.32 -36.84
N ARG A 41 -9.30 24.73 -35.82
CA ARG A 41 -9.83 24.86 -34.44
C ARG A 41 -11.08 25.77 -34.48
N ASP A 42 -12.14 25.38 -33.77
CA ASP A 42 -13.23 26.26 -33.35
C ASP A 42 -13.83 25.71 -32.04
N ASP A 43 -14.53 26.55 -31.28
CA ASP A 43 -14.71 26.36 -29.84
C ASP A 43 -15.52 25.12 -29.41
N ARG A 44 -15.05 24.47 -28.33
CA ARG A 44 -15.86 23.58 -27.49
C ARG A 44 -15.74 24.01 -26.03
N VAL A 45 -16.75 24.76 -25.58
CA VAL A 45 -16.98 25.04 -24.15
C VAL A 45 -17.25 23.72 -23.44
N LEU A 46 -16.43 23.40 -22.43
CA LEU A 46 -16.64 22.23 -21.57
C LEU A 46 -17.81 22.48 -20.61
N PRO A 47 -18.58 21.44 -20.22
CA PRO A 47 -19.69 21.60 -19.28
C PRO A 47 -19.16 21.83 -17.86
N GLY A 48 -19.46 23.00 -17.28
CA GLY A 48 -19.21 23.26 -15.86
C GLY A 48 -20.12 22.43 -14.96
N VAL A 49 -19.62 22.11 -13.76
CA VAL A 49 -20.38 21.43 -12.69
C VAL A 49 -21.53 22.34 -12.22
N PRO A 50 -22.75 21.83 -11.98
CA PRO A 50 -23.83 22.64 -11.41
C PRO A 50 -23.54 23.05 -9.96
N GLU A 51 -23.76 24.32 -9.64
CA GLU A 51 -23.71 24.82 -8.25
C GLU A 51 -24.87 24.21 -7.45
N SER A 52 -24.59 23.68 -6.25
CA SER A 52 -25.61 23.25 -5.30
C SER A 52 -25.92 24.38 -4.32
N GLU A 53 -27.11 24.97 -4.43
CA GLU A 53 -27.63 25.93 -3.45
C GLU A 53 -27.97 25.21 -2.13
N ASP A 54 -27.18 25.44 -1.07
CA ASP A 54 -27.63 25.85 0.27
C ASP A 54 -26.43 25.86 1.25
N ALA A 55 -26.41 26.80 2.20
CA ALA A 55 -25.33 27.01 3.16
C ALA A 55 -25.87 27.38 4.55
N ASP A 56 -25.05 27.17 5.58
CA ASP A 56 -25.31 27.37 7.02
C ASP A 56 -26.49 26.59 7.61
N ASP A 57 -26.17 25.57 8.44
CA ASP A 57 -26.70 25.51 9.80
C ASP A 57 -25.77 24.63 10.68
N THR A 58 -25.37 25.15 11.85
CA THR A 58 -24.43 24.47 12.77
C THR A 58 -25.15 23.46 13.67
N VAL A 59 -24.71 22.20 13.69
CA VAL A 59 -25.25 21.15 14.57
C VAL A 59 -24.65 21.27 15.99
N MET A 60 -25.50 21.17 17.03
CA MET A 60 -25.13 21.37 18.45
C MET A 60 -26.07 20.59 19.40
N VAL A 61 -25.61 19.48 19.99
CA VAL A 61 -26.27 18.75 21.10
C VAL A 61 -25.19 18.02 21.98
N PRO A 62 -25.46 17.40 23.16
CA PRO A 62 -24.69 17.72 24.36
C PRO A 62 -23.90 16.58 25.04
N GLU A 63 -22.97 16.98 25.92
CA GLU A 63 -21.98 16.16 26.65
C GLU A 63 -22.53 15.23 27.77
N THR A 64 -21.59 14.44 28.36
CA THR A 64 -21.57 13.68 29.64
C THR A 64 -21.87 12.17 29.56
N SER A 65 -21.12 11.27 30.24
CA SER A 65 -19.89 11.40 31.06
C SER A 65 -19.22 10.03 31.31
N GLY A 66 -17.90 9.94 31.21
CA GLY A 66 -17.13 8.68 31.38
C GLY A 66 -16.88 8.22 32.84
N ALA A 67 -16.39 6.98 32.98
CA ALA A 67 -15.93 6.40 34.25
C ALA A 67 -14.93 5.23 34.04
N ALA A 68 -13.63 5.49 34.20
CA ALA A 68 -12.56 4.54 33.86
C ALA A 68 -12.51 3.24 34.72
N PRO A 69 -12.07 2.10 34.13
CA PRO A 69 -11.79 0.84 34.84
C PRO A 69 -10.46 0.89 35.64
N ARG A 70 -10.03 -0.24 36.22
CA ARG A 70 -8.87 -0.30 37.13
C ARG A 70 -7.92 -1.46 36.81
N SER A 71 -6.63 -1.18 36.90
CA SER A 71 -5.54 -2.16 36.75
C SER A 71 -5.42 -3.16 37.91
N ARG A 72 -4.78 -4.32 37.64
CA ARG A 72 -3.59 -4.80 38.37
C ARG A 72 -3.03 -6.14 37.85
N GLU A 73 -1.72 -6.13 37.54
CA GLU A 73 -0.69 -7.09 37.96
C GLU A 73 -1.05 -8.60 38.07
N GLY A 74 -0.65 -9.37 37.07
CA GLY A 74 0.56 -10.24 37.14
C GLY A 74 0.56 -11.54 37.97
N LEU A 75 1.40 -12.50 37.54
CA LEU A 75 1.91 -13.61 38.37
C LEU A 75 3.13 -14.31 37.72
N ASP A 76 4.23 -14.45 38.47
CA ASP A 76 5.41 -15.24 38.07
C ASP A 76 5.16 -16.77 38.10
N HIS A 77 5.91 -17.55 37.31
CA HIS A 77 7.00 -18.41 37.83
C HIS A 77 7.58 -19.46 36.84
N ALA A 78 8.75 -19.12 36.28
CA ALA A 78 10.05 -19.84 36.41
C ALA A 78 10.25 -21.35 36.04
N ARG A 79 11.47 -21.59 35.51
CA ARG A 79 12.29 -22.83 35.36
C ARG A 79 12.36 -23.45 33.97
N GLU A 80 13.54 -23.46 33.31
CA GLU A 80 14.83 -24.14 33.63
C GLU A 80 14.80 -25.65 33.32
N GLY A 81 15.55 -26.10 32.30
CA GLY A 81 15.76 -27.53 32.01
C GLY A 81 16.40 -27.86 30.66
N ALA A 82 17.70 -27.62 30.49
CA ALA A 82 18.46 -28.11 29.32
C ALA A 82 18.87 -29.59 29.47
N ILE A 83 19.24 -30.27 28.36
CA ILE A 83 20.50 -31.02 28.17
C ILE A 83 20.51 -31.94 26.90
N GLU A 84 21.67 -31.95 26.24
CA GLU A 84 22.27 -32.96 25.32
C GLU A 84 21.79 -33.15 23.85
N THR A 85 22.80 -33.47 23.04
CA THR A 85 22.79 -33.74 21.60
C THR A 85 23.06 -35.21 21.31
N ALA A 86 22.65 -35.68 20.12
CA ALA A 86 23.13 -36.92 19.50
C ALA A 86 23.29 -36.69 17.99
N ALA A 87 24.14 -37.48 17.33
CA ALA A 87 24.59 -37.26 15.95
C ALA A 87 24.26 -38.44 15.02
N ASP A 88 24.75 -38.35 13.78
CA ASP A 88 24.81 -39.35 12.72
C ASP A 88 23.50 -39.67 11.96
N GLU A 89 23.45 -39.30 10.68
CA GLU A 89 23.42 -40.29 9.59
C GLU A 89 24.05 -39.72 8.29
N ASP A 90 24.44 -40.61 7.36
CA ASP A 90 25.46 -40.39 6.31
C ASP A 90 24.89 -40.52 4.88
N CYS A 91 25.44 -39.78 3.91
CA CYS A 91 24.96 -39.72 2.52
C CYS A 91 26.10 -39.57 1.50
N GLY A 92 26.36 -40.62 0.70
CA GLY A 92 27.48 -40.71 -0.24
C GLY A 92 27.18 -40.31 -1.70
N PRO A 93 28.23 -40.06 -2.54
CA PRO A 93 28.12 -39.22 -3.74
C PRO A 93 28.03 -39.98 -5.08
N ASP A 94 27.00 -40.82 -5.27
CA ASP A 94 26.84 -41.66 -6.50
C ASP A 94 25.56 -41.35 -7.33
N THR A 95 24.87 -40.23 -7.06
CA THR A 95 23.49 -39.99 -7.56
C THR A 95 23.23 -38.67 -8.33
N CYS A 96 24.26 -37.89 -8.69
CA CYS A 96 24.09 -36.68 -9.52
C CYS A 96 24.71 -36.83 -10.92
N THR A 97 23.87 -36.78 -11.96
CA THR A 97 24.30 -36.83 -13.37
C THR A 97 23.62 -35.76 -14.22
N CYS A 98 24.26 -34.59 -14.36
CA CYS A 98 23.90 -33.58 -15.35
C CYS A 98 25.19 -32.94 -15.91
N GLY A 99 25.32 -32.89 -17.24
CA GLY A 99 26.56 -32.46 -17.89
C GLY A 99 26.57 -32.76 -19.39
N GLU A 100 25.82 -31.98 -20.16
CA GLU A 100 25.93 -31.96 -21.63
C GLU A 100 26.90 -30.88 -22.12
N LYS A 101 27.36 -31.04 -23.36
CA LYS A 101 28.57 -30.38 -23.88
C LYS A 101 28.24 -29.32 -24.92
N THR A 102 28.84 -28.15 -24.77
CA THR A 102 29.11 -27.22 -25.88
C THR A 102 30.58 -27.33 -26.33
N ALA A 103 30.87 -26.90 -27.54
CA ALA A 103 32.10 -27.24 -28.26
C ALA A 103 33.08 -26.06 -28.41
N SER A 104 34.33 -26.39 -28.76
CA SER A 104 35.37 -25.41 -29.08
C SER A 104 35.04 -24.58 -30.33
N ASP A 105 35.31 -23.28 -30.27
CA ASP A 105 36.31 -22.63 -31.15
C ASP A 105 36.37 -21.11 -30.84
N ALA A 106 37.44 -20.67 -30.17
CA ALA A 106 37.80 -19.25 -30.03
C ALA A 106 39.32 -19.10 -29.87
N GLU A 107 39.97 -18.38 -30.79
CA GLU A 107 41.43 -18.23 -30.77
C GLU A 107 41.91 -17.16 -29.77
N GLY A 108 42.74 -17.57 -28.81
CA GLY A 108 43.89 -16.80 -28.33
C GLY A 108 43.66 -15.36 -27.84
N ARG A 109 42.88 -15.16 -26.78
CA ARG A 109 42.92 -13.93 -25.99
C ARG A 109 43.12 -14.27 -24.50
N SER A 110 44.30 -13.96 -23.96
CA SER A 110 44.59 -14.12 -22.54
C SER A 110 43.72 -13.15 -21.73
N VAL A 111 42.85 -13.68 -20.88
CA VAL A 111 42.15 -12.89 -19.85
C VAL A 111 43.22 -12.38 -18.87
N ALA A 112 43.23 -11.08 -18.61
CA ALA A 112 44.05 -10.52 -17.55
C ALA A 112 43.31 -10.67 -16.23
N THR A 113 43.85 -11.43 -15.29
CA THR A 113 43.33 -11.51 -13.92
C THR A 113 44.04 -10.52 -13.02
N ASP A 114 43.30 -10.00 -12.07
CA ASP A 114 43.68 -9.00 -11.09
C ASP A 114 44.22 -9.64 -9.80
N GLY A 115 45.47 -9.28 -9.44
CA GLY A 115 45.98 -9.40 -8.08
C GLY A 115 46.37 -10.78 -7.56
N ALA A 116 45.74 -11.87 -7.98
CA ALA A 116 46.06 -13.23 -7.53
C ALA A 116 46.12 -14.24 -8.69
N GLY A 117 47.27 -14.93 -8.83
CA GLY A 117 47.45 -15.98 -9.82
C GLY A 117 46.73 -17.26 -9.40
N VAL A 118 45.66 -17.64 -10.09
CA VAL A 118 44.85 -18.84 -9.81
C VAL A 118 45.73 -20.09 -9.95
N SER A 119 46.07 -20.73 -8.84
CA SER A 119 47.10 -21.78 -8.78
C SER A 119 46.60 -23.19 -9.10
N ASN A 120 45.29 -23.37 -9.19
CA ASN A 120 44.60 -24.66 -9.33
C ASN A 120 43.81 -24.79 -10.65
N VAL A 121 44.11 -23.98 -11.67
CA VAL A 121 43.51 -24.09 -13.02
C VAL A 121 44.61 -24.44 -14.02
N ASP A 122 44.38 -25.46 -14.85
CA ASP A 122 45.35 -25.91 -15.85
C ASP A 122 45.33 -25.06 -17.14
N GLU A 123 46.29 -25.29 -18.04
CA GLU A 123 46.41 -24.59 -19.33
C GLU A 123 45.20 -24.79 -20.28
N ASN A 124 44.27 -25.69 -19.95
CA ASN A 124 43.04 -25.98 -20.69
C ASN A 124 41.78 -25.46 -19.98
N GLY A 125 41.91 -24.75 -18.85
CA GLY A 125 40.79 -24.24 -18.05
C GLY A 125 40.13 -25.27 -17.13
N SER A 126 40.78 -26.42 -16.89
CA SER A 126 40.29 -27.44 -15.96
C SER A 126 40.77 -27.16 -14.54
N LEU A 127 39.85 -27.23 -13.57
CA LEU A 127 40.19 -27.17 -12.14
C LEU A 127 40.90 -28.45 -11.70
N GLY A 128 42.03 -28.29 -11.01
CA GLY A 128 42.70 -29.35 -10.26
C GLY A 128 42.13 -29.52 -8.86
N ASP A 129 42.62 -30.53 -8.14
CA ASP A 129 42.17 -30.86 -6.78
C ASP A 129 42.34 -29.67 -5.81
N LEU A 130 41.28 -29.39 -5.04
CA LEU A 130 41.23 -28.30 -4.06
C LEU A 130 41.76 -28.76 -2.70
N GLU A 131 43.02 -28.43 -2.37
CA GLU A 131 43.51 -28.49 -1.00
C GLU A 131 42.97 -27.29 -0.21
N PHE A 132 41.87 -27.49 0.53
CA PHE A 132 41.40 -26.52 1.51
C PHE A 132 42.40 -26.41 2.67
N THR A 133 42.82 -25.19 3.01
CA THR A 133 43.62 -24.93 4.20
C THR A 133 42.77 -25.18 5.45
N GLU A 134 43.20 -26.09 6.32
CA GLU A 134 42.53 -26.33 7.61
C GLU A 134 42.46 -25.02 8.43
N PRO A 135 41.28 -24.65 8.98
CA PRO A 135 41.13 -23.41 9.73
C PRO A 135 41.97 -23.44 11.01
N ALA A 136 42.56 -22.30 11.38
CA ALA A 136 43.50 -22.21 12.49
C ALA A 136 42.81 -22.38 13.86
N GLU A 137 42.89 -23.59 14.42
CA GLU A 137 42.33 -23.88 15.74
C GLU A 137 42.83 -22.90 16.83
N ASN A 138 41.90 -22.38 17.64
CA ASN A 138 42.16 -21.43 18.72
C ASN A 138 42.78 -20.09 18.29
N VAL A 139 42.72 -19.73 17.00
CA VAL A 139 43.00 -18.38 16.50
C VAL A 139 41.70 -17.82 15.91
N SER A 140 41.00 -16.98 16.70
CA SER A 140 39.92 -16.18 16.14
C SER A 140 40.46 -15.30 15.00
N GLN A 141 39.62 -15.01 14.01
CA GLN A 141 39.88 -13.84 13.18
C GLN A 141 39.90 -12.59 14.09
N ASN A 142 40.72 -11.61 13.74
CA ASN A 142 40.87 -10.38 14.52
C ASN A 142 39.71 -9.41 14.21
N VAL A 143 38.49 -9.84 14.55
CA VAL A 143 37.31 -8.98 14.64
C VAL A 143 37.56 -8.03 15.81
N ASP A 144 37.24 -6.74 15.64
CA ASP A 144 37.32 -5.77 16.72
C ASP A 144 36.17 -6.00 17.70
N ASP A 145 36.40 -5.84 19.01
CA ASP A 145 35.38 -5.94 20.07
C ASP A 145 34.47 -4.68 20.12
N GLY A 146 34.12 -4.15 18.95
CA GLY A 146 33.25 -2.98 18.78
C GLY A 146 31.76 -3.33 18.83
N GLU A 147 30.93 -2.30 18.89
CA GLU A 147 29.48 -2.43 18.71
C GLU A 147 29.20 -2.82 17.24
N PRO A 148 28.25 -3.73 16.94
CA PRO A 148 28.16 -4.41 15.63
C PRO A 148 27.74 -3.52 14.46
N ASP A 149 27.26 -2.31 14.75
CA ASP A 149 26.99 -1.19 13.84
C ASP A 149 28.24 -0.42 13.42
N VAL A 150 29.34 -0.52 14.17
CA VAL A 150 30.57 0.25 13.94
C VAL A 150 31.35 -0.31 12.75
N ARG A 151 31.32 0.41 11.63
CA ARG A 151 32.05 0.05 10.39
C ARG A 151 33.57 0.05 10.63
N VAL A 152 34.15 -1.14 10.73
CA VAL A 152 35.61 -1.33 10.86
C VAL A 152 36.37 -1.01 9.58
N GLY A 153 37.49 -0.30 9.71
CA GLY A 153 38.42 -0.04 8.59
C GLY A 153 38.16 1.23 7.76
N VAL A 154 37.20 2.08 8.14
CA VAL A 154 36.94 3.38 7.49
C VAL A 154 38.17 4.30 7.64
N PRO A 155 38.69 4.92 6.55
CA PRO A 155 39.81 5.86 6.65
C PRO A 155 39.41 7.17 7.33
N GLU A 156 40.30 7.75 8.14
CA GLU A 156 40.05 9.04 8.81
C GLU A 156 39.65 10.15 7.81
N GLY A 157 38.45 10.70 7.97
CA GLY A 157 37.94 11.81 7.14
C GLY A 157 37.27 11.38 5.83
N VAL A 158 36.97 10.09 5.65
CA VAL A 158 36.02 9.63 4.62
C VAL A 158 34.63 9.55 5.25
N ASP A 159 33.70 10.35 4.74
CA ASP A 159 32.28 10.17 5.04
C ASP A 159 31.73 8.98 4.24
N LEU A 160 30.79 8.23 4.82
CA LEU A 160 30.20 7.02 4.25
C LEU A 160 28.68 6.94 4.51
N GLU A 161 28.03 8.08 4.68
CA GLU A 161 26.59 8.21 4.38
C GLU A 161 26.30 7.89 2.90
N THR A 162 25.05 8.00 2.47
CA THR A 162 24.61 7.58 1.13
C THR A 162 25.51 8.21 0.04
N PRO A 163 26.08 7.44 -0.89
CA PRO A 163 26.98 7.98 -1.90
C PRO A 163 26.29 9.06 -2.72
N GLU A 164 26.88 10.27 -2.79
CA GLU A 164 26.39 11.36 -3.65
C GLU A 164 26.05 10.81 -5.04
N TYR A 165 24.88 11.14 -5.59
CA TYR A 165 24.42 10.54 -6.84
C TYR A 165 25.36 10.89 -8.03
N SER A 166 26.15 11.96 -7.87
CA SER A 166 27.34 12.32 -8.66
C SER A 166 28.25 11.13 -9.01
N ILE A 167 28.43 10.15 -8.11
CA ILE A 167 29.29 8.97 -8.29
C ILE A 167 28.87 8.10 -9.49
N ARG A 168 27.57 8.08 -9.84
CA ARG A 168 27.11 7.39 -11.06
C ARG A 168 27.69 8.01 -12.34
N SER A 169 27.87 9.33 -12.36
CA SER A 169 28.47 10.05 -13.50
C SER A 169 29.98 9.77 -13.64
N GLU A 170 30.67 9.50 -12.53
CA GLU A 170 32.09 9.12 -12.54
C GLU A 170 32.32 7.63 -12.91
N MET A 171 31.29 6.78 -12.80
CA MET A 171 31.40 5.32 -12.94
C MET A 171 30.89 4.72 -14.26
N ASN A 172 30.17 5.47 -15.11
CA ASN A 172 29.58 4.92 -16.35
C ASN A 172 30.04 5.62 -17.64
N ASP A 173 30.91 4.95 -18.41
CA ASP A 173 31.22 5.26 -19.82
C ASP A 173 30.08 4.81 -20.80
N ILE A 174 28.83 4.71 -20.34
CA ILE A 174 27.72 4.10 -21.08
C ILE A 174 26.63 5.15 -21.37
N GLU A 175 26.32 5.35 -22.65
CA GLU A 175 25.16 6.13 -23.11
C GLU A 175 23.86 5.47 -22.58
N THR A 176 23.20 6.09 -21.60
CA THR A 176 21.87 5.70 -21.13
C THR A 176 20.78 6.13 -22.12
N PRO A 177 19.63 5.43 -22.19
CA PRO A 177 18.49 5.90 -22.96
C PRO A 177 17.95 7.22 -22.40
N ASP A 178 17.70 8.20 -23.26
CA ASP A 178 17.19 9.54 -22.92
C ASP A 178 15.82 9.52 -22.19
N GLU A 179 15.10 8.40 -22.27
CA GLU A 179 13.72 8.19 -21.78
C GLU A 179 13.67 7.41 -20.45
N LYS A 180 14.80 7.21 -19.76
CA LYS A 180 14.89 6.29 -18.61
C LYS A 180 14.72 6.97 -17.25
N THR A 181 13.57 6.79 -16.62
CA THR A 181 13.22 7.27 -15.27
C THR A 181 13.89 6.45 -14.14
N TRP A 182 14.48 7.14 -13.17
CA TRP A 182 15.06 6.60 -11.94
C TRP A 182 14.29 7.07 -10.70
N PHE A 183 14.82 6.83 -9.51
CA PHE A 183 14.25 7.38 -8.27
C PHE A 183 14.42 8.91 -8.20
N MET A 184 15.51 9.47 -8.74
CA MET A 184 15.79 10.92 -8.72
C MET A 184 14.67 11.75 -9.37
N GLU A 185 14.08 11.23 -10.46
CA GLU A 185 12.92 11.86 -11.12
C GLU A 185 11.67 11.89 -10.24
N LEU A 186 11.47 10.86 -9.40
CA LEU A 186 10.39 10.84 -8.41
C LEU A 186 10.70 11.74 -7.21
N ASP A 187 11.96 11.78 -6.77
CA ASP A 187 12.45 12.58 -5.66
C ASP A 187 12.20 14.07 -5.95
N GLU A 188 12.81 14.60 -7.01
CA GLU A 188 12.65 15.98 -7.50
C GLU A 188 11.16 16.36 -7.69
N ALA A 189 10.40 15.54 -8.44
CA ALA A 189 9.07 15.95 -8.89
C ALA A 189 7.91 15.65 -7.92
N VAL A 190 8.16 14.90 -6.84
CA VAL A 190 7.13 14.53 -5.85
C VAL A 190 7.57 14.75 -4.40
N ILE A 191 8.82 14.47 -4.05
CA ILE A 191 9.30 14.53 -2.66
C ILE A 191 9.82 15.94 -2.35
N ASP A 192 10.77 16.46 -3.15
CA ASP A 192 11.32 17.81 -3.01
C ASP A 192 10.26 18.91 -3.20
N GLU A 193 9.34 18.73 -4.16
CA GLU A 193 8.17 19.60 -4.36
C GLU A 193 7.08 19.46 -3.26
N GLY A 194 7.28 18.63 -2.23
CA GLY A 194 6.37 18.48 -1.09
C GLY A 194 5.03 17.81 -1.42
N ARG A 195 4.94 17.16 -2.58
CA ARG A 195 3.73 16.49 -3.11
C ARG A 195 3.60 15.05 -2.62
N CYS A 196 4.55 14.51 -1.87
CA CYS A 196 4.48 13.17 -1.28
C CYS A 196 3.28 13.03 -0.33
N ILE A 197 2.63 11.85 -0.35
CA ILE A 197 1.46 11.53 0.50
C ILE A 197 1.70 10.30 1.40
N GLN A 198 2.97 9.92 1.59
CA GLN A 198 3.43 8.89 2.54
C GLN A 198 2.68 7.55 2.49
N CYS A 199 2.25 7.12 1.29
CA CYS A 199 1.54 5.84 1.08
C CYS A 199 2.46 4.61 0.90
N GLY A 200 3.76 4.82 0.69
CA GLY A 200 4.76 3.75 0.53
C GLY A 200 4.75 3.00 -0.82
N THR A 201 3.86 3.33 -1.77
CA THR A 201 3.74 2.59 -3.06
C THR A 201 5.06 2.50 -3.82
N CYS A 202 5.89 3.54 -3.77
CA CYS A 202 7.20 3.58 -4.44
C CYS A 202 8.26 2.66 -3.80
N VAL A 203 8.13 2.34 -2.51
CA VAL A 203 8.95 1.32 -1.82
C VAL A 203 8.50 -0.07 -2.26
N ALA A 204 7.19 -0.36 -2.20
CA ALA A 204 6.59 -1.61 -2.67
C ALA A 204 6.90 -1.90 -4.15
N ALA A 205 6.89 -0.86 -5.00
CA ALA A 205 7.17 -0.94 -6.42
C ALA A 205 8.66 -1.14 -6.78
N CYS A 206 9.57 -1.35 -5.82
CA CYS A 206 11.01 -1.37 -6.04
C CYS A 206 11.57 -2.81 -6.16
N PRO A 207 11.70 -3.40 -7.38
CA PRO A 207 12.13 -4.79 -7.56
C PRO A 207 13.61 -5.05 -7.24
N SER A 208 14.35 -4.00 -6.86
CA SER A 208 15.74 -4.07 -6.41
C SER A 208 15.92 -3.59 -4.96
N ASP A 209 14.83 -3.50 -4.19
CA ASP A 209 14.86 -3.19 -2.74
C ASP A 209 15.72 -1.95 -2.43
N SER A 210 15.60 -0.93 -3.28
CA SER A 210 16.55 0.18 -3.35
C SER A 210 16.05 1.46 -2.68
N ILE A 211 14.75 1.54 -2.42
CA ILE A 211 14.08 2.66 -1.77
C ILE A 211 13.63 2.16 -0.39
N GLY A 212 13.94 2.91 0.66
CA GLY A 212 13.50 2.67 2.03
C GLY A 212 12.82 3.92 2.59
N VAL A 213 12.62 3.97 3.90
CA VAL A 213 12.02 5.12 4.61
C VAL A 213 13.10 5.93 5.32
N GLY A 214 12.93 7.25 5.32
CA GLY A 214 13.79 8.23 5.99
C GLY A 214 13.47 8.44 7.48
N GLU A 215 14.25 9.29 8.13
CA GLU A 215 13.99 9.73 9.52
C GLU A 215 12.93 10.86 9.56
N ASP A 216 12.59 11.38 8.38
CA ASP A 216 11.55 12.36 8.05
C ASP A 216 10.24 11.70 7.57
N ASP A 217 10.16 10.36 7.66
CA ASP A 217 9.09 9.52 7.12
C ASP A 217 8.85 9.72 5.61
N LEU A 218 9.89 10.06 4.84
CA LEU A 218 9.83 10.14 3.37
C LEU A 218 10.54 8.95 2.71
N PRO A 219 10.15 8.54 1.48
CA PRO A 219 10.92 7.55 0.72
C PRO A 219 12.32 8.08 0.41
N LYS A 220 13.38 7.30 0.67
CA LYS A 220 14.78 7.66 0.34
C LYS A 220 15.53 6.50 -0.31
N LEU A 221 16.55 6.79 -1.12
CA LEU A 221 17.38 5.73 -1.69
C LEU A 221 18.34 5.13 -0.65
N VAL A 222 18.29 3.81 -0.48
CA VAL A 222 19.10 3.03 0.48
C VAL A 222 19.96 1.95 -0.18
N LYS A 223 19.70 1.57 -1.43
CA LYS A 223 20.57 0.70 -2.26
C LYS A 223 20.65 1.24 -3.70
N MET A 224 21.53 0.69 -4.54
CA MET A 224 21.75 1.20 -5.90
C MET A 224 20.48 1.08 -6.78
N CYS A 225 19.87 2.22 -7.13
CA CYS A 225 18.73 2.27 -8.04
C CYS A 225 19.08 1.66 -9.41
N THR A 226 18.18 0.82 -9.93
CA THR A 226 18.32 0.20 -11.26
C THR A 226 17.71 1.03 -12.40
N GLY A 227 16.87 2.03 -12.07
CA GLY A 227 16.17 2.88 -13.03
C GLY A 227 15.06 2.14 -13.79
N CYS A 228 14.22 1.40 -13.07
CA CYS A 228 13.18 0.55 -13.65
C CYS A 228 11.84 1.27 -13.90
N SER A 229 11.78 2.60 -13.75
CA SER A 229 10.58 3.49 -13.75
C SER A 229 9.45 3.17 -12.76
N LEU A 230 9.28 1.93 -12.29
CA LEU A 230 8.11 1.50 -11.50
C LEU A 230 7.77 2.37 -10.28
N CYS A 231 8.77 2.88 -9.55
CA CYS A 231 8.54 3.80 -8.42
C CYS A 231 7.87 5.13 -8.83
N TRP A 232 8.13 5.61 -10.05
CA TRP A 232 7.43 6.72 -10.69
C TRP A 232 6.05 6.28 -11.19
N ASP A 233 5.99 5.19 -11.96
CA ASP A 233 4.79 4.72 -12.65
C ASP A 233 3.63 4.41 -11.67
N PHE A 234 3.94 3.86 -10.49
CA PHE A 234 2.95 3.55 -9.46
C PHE A 234 2.75 4.67 -8.41
N CYS A 235 3.46 5.80 -8.50
CA CYS A 235 3.24 6.90 -7.56
C CYS A 235 1.93 7.66 -7.91
N PRO A 236 0.93 7.74 -7.01
CA PRO A 236 -0.36 8.43 -7.26
C PRO A 236 -0.23 9.97 -7.44
N ARG A 237 0.96 10.53 -7.24
CA ARG A 237 1.32 11.94 -7.48
C ARG A 237 2.37 12.12 -8.59
N GLY A 238 3.01 11.03 -9.02
CA GLY A 238 3.93 10.97 -10.16
C GLY A 238 3.25 10.43 -11.40
N GLY A 239 3.65 9.23 -11.83
CA GLY A 239 3.18 8.59 -13.05
C GLY A 239 1.75 8.04 -12.99
N LEU A 240 1.22 7.65 -11.84
CA LEU A 240 -0.06 6.92 -11.78
C LEU A 240 -1.27 7.85 -11.95
N ARG A 241 -2.06 7.61 -13.02
CA ARG A 241 -3.45 8.12 -13.11
C ARG A 241 -4.36 7.29 -12.21
N TYR A 242 -4.33 7.61 -10.93
CA TYR A 242 -5.17 6.98 -9.91
C TYR A 242 -6.65 6.99 -10.30
N GLU A 243 -7.14 8.03 -10.98
CA GLU A 243 -8.53 8.13 -11.44
C GLU A 243 -8.92 7.07 -12.49
N ARG A 244 -7.94 6.51 -13.20
CA ARG A 244 -8.15 5.38 -14.11
C ARG A 244 -8.27 4.06 -13.35
N GLN A 245 -7.59 3.92 -12.21
CA GLN A 245 -7.64 2.71 -11.39
C GLN A 245 -9.09 2.39 -10.96
N TRP A 246 -9.90 3.42 -10.67
CA TRP A 246 -11.31 3.27 -10.31
C TRP A 246 -12.19 2.60 -11.38
N LYS A 247 -11.83 2.74 -12.67
CA LYS A 247 -12.50 2.04 -13.78
C LYS A 247 -11.95 0.64 -14.01
N ILE A 248 -10.68 0.42 -13.69
CA ILE A 248 -10.03 -0.89 -13.74
C ILE A 248 -10.64 -1.80 -12.66
N THR A 249 -10.90 -1.26 -11.46
CA THR A 249 -11.55 -1.97 -10.34
C THR A 249 -13.08 -2.15 -10.49
N GLY A 250 -13.67 -1.82 -11.65
CA GLY A 250 -14.92 -2.44 -12.10
C GLY A 250 -16.22 -1.64 -12.05
N GLY A 251 -16.23 -0.37 -11.66
CA GLY A 251 -17.43 0.48 -11.70
C GLY A 251 -17.71 1.08 -13.09
N GLU A 252 -19.00 1.27 -13.43
CA GLU A 252 -19.43 2.03 -14.61
C GLU A 252 -19.39 3.56 -14.37
N ASP A 253 -19.56 4.00 -13.11
CA ASP A 253 -19.57 5.40 -12.69
C ASP A 253 -18.92 5.67 -11.31
N ASN A 254 -17.82 4.97 -10.99
CA ASN A 254 -16.94 5.28 -9.83
C ASN A 254 -16.37 6.72 -9.81
N VAL A 255 -16.75 7.60 -10.74
CA VAL A 255 -16.36 9.00 -10.79
C VAL A 255 -17.36 9.90 -10.02
N LYS A 256 -18.59 9.45 -9.72
CA LYS A 256 -19.66 10.27 -9.11
C LYS A 256 -20.23 9.67 -7.81
N GLY A 257 -20.74 10.54 -6.93
CA GLY A 257 -21.36 10.13 -5.67
C GLY A 257 -20.39 9.29 -4.82
N ALA A 258 -20.91 8.27 -4.13
CA ALA A 258 -20.10 7.25 -3.46
C ALA A 258 -19.55 6.15 -4.42
N GLY A 259 -19.69 6.33 -5.73
CA GLY A 259 -19.35 5.36 -6.77
C GLY A 259 -20.47 4.37 -7.02
N ASP A 260 -20.12 3.14 -7.42
CA ASP A 260 -21.06 2.04 -7.63
C ASP A 260 -21.01 1.00 -6.49
N PRO A 261 -21.60 1.26 -5.31
CA PRO A 261 -21.66 0.27 -4.24
C PRO A 261 -22.69 -0.83 -4.52
N ILE A 262 -22.42 -2.04 -4.00
CA ILE A 262 -23.38 -3.14 -3.96
C ILE A 262 -24.46 -2.85 -2.90
N THR A 263 -24.04 -2.35 -1.73
CA THR A 263 -24.92 -1.93 -0.63
C THR A 263 -24.18 -0.98 0.34
N GLU A 264 -24.94 -0.24 1.15
CA GLU A 264 -24.43 0.78 2.08
C GLU A 264 -25.22 0.74 3.40
N PHE A 265 -24.52 0.65 4.53
CA PHE A 265 -25.09 0.53 5.88
C PHE A 265 -24.52 1.57 6.85
N SER A 266 -25.22 1.79 7.96
CA SER A 266 -24.67 2.35 9.20
C SER A 266 -24.57 1.19 10.20
N ALA A 267 -23.41 0.98 10.84
CA ALA A 267 -23.17 -0.19 11.70
C ALA A 267 -22.28 0.09 12.92
N ARG A 268 -22.51 -0.66 14.01
CA ARG A 268 -21.67 -0.75 15.22
C ARG A 268 -21.51 -2.21 15.65
N VAL A 269 -20.36 -2.59 16.20
CA VAL A 269 -20.14 -3.89 16.86
C VAL A 269 -20.74 -3.87 18.28
N ASP A 270 -21.53 -4.89 18.66
CA ASP A 270 -22.18 -4.97 19.99
C ASP A 270 -21.27 -5.67 21.03
N GLU A 271 -20.09 -5.10 21.28
CA GLU A 271 -19.06 -5.69 22.17
C GLU A 271 -18.42 -4.69 23.14
N ASP A 272 -18.06 -5.18 24.34
CA ASP A 272 -17.57 -4.42 25.51
C ASP A 272 -16.34 -3.53 25.26
N TRP A 273 -15.57 -3.77 24.19
CA TRP A 273 -14.37 -2.99 23.85
C TRP A 273 -14.67 -1.78 22.95
N THR A 274 -15.86 -1.69 22.35
CA THR A 274 -16.18 -0.62 21.38
C THR A 274 -16.24 0.78 21.97
N ASP A 275 -16.37 0.91 23.30
CA ASP A 275 -16.23 2.18 24.02
C ASP A 275 -14.82 2.83 23.86
N GLY A 276 -13.83 2.07 23.37
CA GLY A 276 -12.49 2.56 23.01
C GLY A 276 -12.25 2.77 21.51
N ALA A 277 -13.21 2.45 20.64
CA ALA A 277 -13.07 2.63 19.20
C ALA A 277 -13.31 4.10 18.77
N GLN A 278 -12.84 4.48 17.58
CA GLN A 278 -13.06 5.85 17.05
C GLN A 278 -14.53 6.12 16.73
N ASP A 279 -15.15 5.17 16.02
CA ASP A 279 -16.57 5.11 15.63
C ASP A 279 -17.13 3.74 16.10
N GLY A 280 -18.09 3.14 15.39
CA GLY A 280 -18.71 1.85 15.74
C GLY A 280 -17.84 0.58 15.66
N GLY A 281 -16.51 0.69 15.65
CA GLY A 281 -15.57 -0.45 15.73
C GLY A 281 -15.55 -1.40 14.52
N VAL A 282 -16.26 -1.09 13.43
CA VAL A 282 -16.56 -2.07 12.36
C VAL A 282 -15.32 -2.67 11.70
N VAL A 283 -14.24 -1.90 11.52
CA VAL A 283 -12.99 -2.40 10.92
C VAL A 283 -12.38 -3.51 11.76
N THR A 284 -12.12 -3.26 13.05
CA THR A 284 -11.61 -4.24 14.01
C THR A 284 -12.51 -5.47 14.11
N GLY A 285 -13.83 -5.28 14.25
CA GLY A 285 -14.78 -6.40 14.31
C GLY A 285 -14.83 -7.24 13.02
N MET A 286 -14.65 -6.63 11.85
CA MET A 286 -14.59 -7.33 10.57
C MET A 286 -13.30 -8.12 10.39
N LEU A 287 -12.15 -7.54 10.75
CA LEU A 287 -10.87 -8.23 10.72
C LEU A 287 -10.84 -9.41 11.72
N ALA A 288 -11.35 -9.20 12.94
CA ALA A 288 -11.47 -10.27 13.93
C ALA A 288 -12.37 -11.41 13.44
N SER A 289 -13.48 -11.09 12.78
CA SER A 289 -14.40 -12.11 12.23
C SER A 289 -13.82 -12.85 11.03
N LEU A 290 -12.94 -12.21 10.23
CA LEU A 290 -12.18 -12.87 9.15
C LEU A 290 -11.06 -13.78 9.69
N LEU A 291 -10.36 -13.37 10.76
CA LEU A 291 -9.39 -14.21 11.47
C LEU A 291 -10.07 -15.41 12.15
N GLU A 292 -11.19 -15.21 12.86
CA GLU A 292 -11.98 -16.27 13.51
C GLU A 292 -12.48 -17.31 12.48
N ALA A 293 -12.83 -16.86 11.27
CA ALA A 293 -13.22 -17.72 10.15
C ALA A 293 -12.05 -18.43 9.46
N GLY A 294 -10.82 -17.93 9.59
CA GLY A 294 -9.66 -18.36 8.80
C GLY A 294 -9.71 -17.94 7.33
N GLU A 295 -10.42 -16.84 7.02
CA GLU A 295 -10.44 -16.22 5.68
C GLU A 295 -9.19 -15.35 5.45
N ILE A 296 -8.54 -14.88 6.52
CA ILE A 296 -7.22 -14.24 6.51
C ILE A 296 -6.32 -14.86 7.58
N ASP A 297 -5.01 -14.83 7.35
CA ASP A 297 -3.94 -15.22 8.27
C ASP A 297 -3.37 -14.03 9.06
N GLY A 298 -3.69 -12.79 8.64
CA GLY A 298 -3.26 -11.56 9.27
C GLY A 298 -3.85 -10.31 8.61
N ALA A 299 -3.74 -9.17 9.28
CA ALA A 299 -4.19 -7.87 8.79
C ALA A 299 -3.10 -6.81 9.01
N LEU A 300 -2.71 -6.11 7.95
CA LEU A 300 -1.83 -4.95 8.04
C LEU A 300 -2.70 -3.72 8.39
N ILE A 301 -2.42 -3.14 9.56
CA ILE A 301 -3.15 -2.03 10.18
C ILE A 301 -2.18 -0.93 10.64
N ALA A 302 -2.71 0.16 11.18
CA ALA A 302 -1.94 1.13 11.94
C ALA A 302 -1.75 0.68 13.40
N THR A 303 -0.62 1.05 14.00
CA THR A 303 -0.35 1.05 15.44
C THR A 303 0.20 2.41 15.85
N GLU A 304 0.19 2.73 17.14
CA GLU A 304 1.00 3.84 17.68
C GLU A 304 2.44 3.36 17.91
N SER A 305 3.44 4.21 17.66
CA SER A 305 4.85 3.87 17.91
C SER A 305 5.15 3.72 19.41
N GLU A 306 6.01 2.76 19.78
CA GLU A 306 6.45 2.58 21.18
C GLU A 306 7.36 3.71 21.68
N ASP A 307 8.04 4.43 20.76
CA ASP A 307 9.03 5.48 21.07
C ASP A 307 8.54 6.91 20.73
N GLU A 308 7.62 7.08 19.77
CA GLU A 308 7.11 8.40 19.31
C GLU A 308 5.57 8.51 19.51
N PRO A 309 5.08 9.10 20.62
CA PRO A 309 3.65 9.19 20.91
C PRO A 309 2.83 9.88 19.82
N TRP A 310 1.66 9.33 19.48
CA TRP A 310 0.81 9.70 18.35
C TRP A 310 1.43 9.58 16.95
N LYS A 311 2.59 8.95 16.78
CA LYS A 311 3.11 8.54 15.46
C LYS A 311 2.50 7.20 15.04
N ALA A 312 1.98 7.12 13.83
CA ALA A 312 1.40 5.91 13.27
C ALA A 312 2.46 5.05 12.56
N GLU A 313 2.61 3.79 12.95
CA GLU A 313 3.42 2.80 12.24
C GLU A 313 2.53 1.70 11.63
N SER A 314 3.04 1.00 10.60
CA SER A 314 2.36 -0.20 10.09
C SER A 314 2.61 -1.39 11.02
N PHE A 315 1.56 -2.15 11.34
CA PHE A 315 1.61 -3.33 12.21
C PHE A 315 0.81 -4.49 11.61
N LEU A 316 1.39 -5.69 11.60
CA LEU A 316 0.66 -6.92 11.24
C LEU A 316 0.00 -7.51 12.48
N ALA A 317 -1.32 -7.36 12.58
CA ALA A 317 -2.14 -8.04 13.57
C ALA A 317 -2.54 -9.43 13.09
N THR A 318 -2.55 -10.39 14.01
CA THR A 318 -2.81 -11.83 13.79
C THR A 318 -3.76 -12.43 14.82
N THR A 319 -4.10 -11.70 15.89
CA THR A 319 -5.15 -12.09 16.86
C THR A 319 -6.21 -11.01 17.03
N GLU A 320 -7.33 -11.37 17.64
CA GLU A 320 -8.41 -10.44 17.98
C GLU A 320 -7.95 -9.39 19.01
N GLU A 321 -7.16 -9.81 20.00
CA GLU A 321 -6.59 -8.90 21.01
C GLU A 321 -5.69 -7.84 20.36
N GLU A 322 -4.82 -8.24 19.42
CA GLU A 322 -3.96 -7.31 18.67
C GLU A 322 -4.77 -6.28 17.83
N LEU A 323 -5.94 -6.66 17.32
CA LEU A 323 -6.83 -5.75 16.57
C LEU A 323 -7.62 -4.79 17.47
N VAL A 324 -7.88 -5.19 18.71
CA VAL A 324 -8.60 -4.38 19.71
C VAL A 324 -7.65 -3.42 20.43
N GLU A 325 -6.43 -3.84 20.73
CA GLU A 325 -5.38 -2.98 21.31
C GLU A 325 -4.96 -1.84 20.37
N ASN A 326 -5.18 -2.01 19.06
CA ASN A 326 -4.92 -1.00 18.01
C ASN A 326 -6.20 -0.34 17.44
N ALA A 327 -7.34 -0.45 18.13
CA ALA A 327 -8.58 0.21 17.72
C ALA A 327 -8.52 1.72 18.00
N GLY A 328 -8.69 2.55 16.97
CA GLY A 328 -8.63 4.01 17.12
C GLY A 328 -8.48 4.73 15.77
N THR A 329 -7.95 5.95 15.77
CA THR A 329 -7.49 6.65 14.57
C THR A 329 -6.35 7.59 14.93
N VAL A 330 -5.26 7.50 14.18
CA VAL A 330 -4.12 8.41 14.24
C VAL A 330 -4.09 9.23 12.95
N TYR A 331 -3.97 10.55 13.06
CA TYR A 331 -4.06 11.48 11.93
C TYR A 331 -2.69 11.77 11.28
N ASN A 332 -1.90 10.72 11.03
CA ASN A 332 -0.74 10.74 10.14
C ASN A 332 -0.61 9.39 9.37
N GLN A 333 0.30 9.30 8.40
CA GLN A 333 0.42 8.14 7.50
C GLN A 333 1.43 7.11 8.00
N THR A 334 1.14 5.82 7.81
CA THR A 334 1.98 4.70 8.26
C THR A 334 3.00 4.20 7.22
N LEU A 335 2.95 4.72 5.98
CA LEU A 335 3.65 4.15 4.82
C LEU A 335 3.29 2.66 4.58
N ALA A 336 2.01 2.28 4.71
CA ALA A 336 1.56 0.88 4.80
C ALA A 336 2.15 -0.04 3.73
N LEU A 337 2.18 0.41 2.47
CA LEU A 337 2.68 -0.40 1.36
C LEU A 337 4.20 -0.64 1.43
N GLY A 338 4.96 0.28 2.02
CA GLY A 338 6.40 0.11 2.24
C GLY A 338 6.73 -0.98 3.26
N ASN A 339 5.74 -1.43 4.03
CA ASN A 339 5.86 -2.45 5.06
C ASN A 339 5.32 -3.83 4.63
N LEU A 340 5.08 -4.05 3.33
CA LEU A 340 4.63 -5.35 2.78
C LEU A 340 5.73 -6.43 2.77
N ASP A 341 6.99 -6.09 3.07
CA ASP A 341 8.03 -7.08 3.37
C ASP A 341 7.86 -7.63 4.80
N LEU A 342 6.98 -8.63 4.95
CA LEU A 342 6.56 -9.14 6.25
C LEU A 342 7.64 -9.95 7.01
N LYS A 343 8.92 -9.98 6.56
CA LYS A 343 10.03 -10.64 7.26
C LYS A 343 10.11 -10.27 8.75
N ARG A 344 9.79 -9.02 9.14
CA ARG A 344 9.76 -8.61 10.56
C ARG A 344 8.65 -9.27 11.39
N TRP A 345 7.63 -9.84 10.75
CA TRP A 345 6.50 -10.55 11.37
C TRP A 345 6.36 -12.01 10.91
N GLU A 346 7.36 -12.59 10.23
CA GLU A 346 7.40 -14.02 9.83
C GLU A 346 7.10 -14.95 11.02
N HIS A 347 7.51 -14.54 12.24
CA HIS A 347 7.27 -15.26 13.49
C HIS A 347 5.80 -15.27 13.97
N LYS A 348 4.92 -14.41 13.43
CA LYS A 348 3.48 -14.39 13.70
C LYS A 348 2.69 -15.21 12.67
N LEU A 349 3.18 -15.24 11.43
CA LEU A 349 2.51 -15.88 10.31
C LEU A 349 2.54 -17.42 10.41
N PRO A 350 1.56 -18.12 9.82
CA PRO A 350 1.57 -19.58 9.72
C PRO A 350 2.64 -20.07 8.73
N ASP A 351 3.12 -21.31 8.95
CA ASP A 351 4.02 -22.04 8.05
C ASP A 351 3.32 -22.41 6.73
N LYS A 352 3.29 -21.43 5.81
CA LYS A 352 2.65 -21.44 4.49
C LYS A 352 3.58 -20.76 3.47
N SER A 353 3.43 -21.08 2.18
CA SER A 353 3.96 -20.22 1.11
C SER A 353 3.09 -18.98 0.90
N TRP A 354 3.65 -17.89 0.36
CA TRP A 354 2.92 -16.66 0.06
C TRP A 354 1.70 -16.84 -0.85
N ASP A 355 1.76 -17.76 -1.82
CA ASP A 355 0.61 -18.16 -2.66
C ASP A 355 -0.58 -18.75 -1.87
N GLU A 356 -0.38 -19.11 -0.59
CA GLU A 356 -1.39 -19.66 0.32
C GLU A 356 -1.71 -18.71 1.50
N LEU A 357 -1.00 -17.59 1.63
CA LEU A 357 -1.28 -16.54 2.62
C LEU A 357 -2.42 -15.64 2.13
N SER A 358 -3.38 -15.37 3.00
CA SER A 358 -4.47 -14.43 2.76
C SER A 358 -4.39 -13.29 3.78
N LEU A 359 -4.24 -12.06 3.33
CA LEU A 359 -4.08 -10.90 4.20
C LEU A 359 -5.17 -9.86 3.95
N ALA A 360 -5.52 -9.12 5.00
CA ALA A 360 -6.24 -7.86 4.88
C ALA A 360 -5.27 -6.67 4.93
N LEU A 361 -5.60 -5.61 4.19
CA LEU A 361 -4.99 -4.28 4.33
C LEU A 361 -6.07 -3.27 4.74
N VAL A 362 -5.83 -2.56 5.84
CA VAL A 362 -6.52 -1.31 6.17
C VAL A 362 -5.64 -0.15 5.74
N GLY A 363 -6.21 0.83 5.04
CA GLY A 363 -5.46 2.01 4.62
C GLY A 363 -6.33 3.17 4.15
N THR A 364 -5.69 4.29 3.88
CA THR A 364 -6.29 5.44 3.20
C THR A 364 -6.55 5.15 1.72
N PRO A 365 -7.44 5.89 1.02
CA PRO A 365 -7.78 5.62 -0.37
C PRO A 365 -6.57 5.50 -1.29
N CYS A 366 -5.55 6.34 -1.10
CA CYS A 366 -4.32 6.32 -1.92
C CYS A 366 -3.43 5.08 -1.70
N GLU A 367 -3.47 4.46 -0.52
CA GLU A 367 -2.80 3.18 -0.25
C GLU A 367 -3.58 2.02 -0.89
N ILE A 368 -4.91 2.09 -0.88
CA ILE A 368 -5.76 1.09 -1.55
C ILE A 368 -5.68 1.22 -3.09
N GLU A 369 -5.61 2.44 -3.63
CA GLU A 369 -5.26 2.69 -5.03
C GLU A 369 -3.88 2.12 -5.37
N GLY A 370 -2.88 2.32 -4.49
CA GLY A 370 -1.51 1.81 -4.65
C GLY A 370 -1.43 0.29 -4.73
N ILE A 371 -2.01 -0.44 -3.75
CA ILE A 371 -1.98 -1.91 -3.77
C ILE A 371 -2.74 -2.47 -4.98
N ARG A 372 -3.93 -1.93 -5.30
CA ARG A 372 -4.70 -2.39 -6.47
C ARG A 372 -3.99 -2.05 -7.77
N ALA A 373 -3.21 -0.97 -7.81
CA ALA A 373 -2.39 -0.65 -8.96
C ALA A 373 -1.25 -1.66 -9.16
N LEU A 374 -0.57 -2.08 -8.09
CA LEU A 374 0.47 -3.11 -8.13
C LEU A 374 -0.11 -4.49 -8.49
N GLN A 375 -1.28 -4.85 -7.97
CA GLN A 375 -1.98 -6.12 -8.23
C GLN A 375 -2.57 -6.24 -9.66
N ASP A 376 -2.91 -5.13 -10.33
CA ASP A 376 -3.40 -5.13 -11.73
C ASP A 376 -2.26 -5.26 -12.75
N PHE A 377 -1.00 -5.19 -12.33
CA PHE A 377 0.15 -5.29 -13.22
C PHE A 377 0.65 -6.73 -13.32
N ASP A 378 0.89 -7.22 -14.54
CA ASP A 378 1.42 -8.56 -14.82
C ASP A 378 2.96 -8.50 -14.85
N TRP A 379 3.56 -8.70 -13.67
CA TRP A 379 5.01 -8.67 -13.45
C TRP A 379 5.48 -9.89 -12.63
N ASP A 380 6.70 -10.35 -12.91
CA ASP A 380 7.34 -11.54 -12.33
C ASP A 380 8.75 -11.13 -11.86
N TYR A 381 8.80 -10.25 -10.85
CA TYR A 381 10.02 -9.82 -10.16
C TYR A 381 10.10 -10.49 -8.78
N GLN A 382 10.11 -11.83 -8.82
CA GLN A 382 10.50 -12.79 -7.78
C GLN A 382 10.78 -12.24 -6.38
N ALA A 383 10.02 -12.74 -5.39
CA ALA A 383 10.16 -12.47 -3.95
C ALA A 383 9.84 -11.04 -3.47
N HIS A 384 9.81 -10.02 -4.33
CA HIS A 384 9.30 -8.69 -3.94
C HIS A 384 7.79 -8.54 -4.14
N ASP A 385 7.23 -9.26 -5.11
CA ASP A 385 5.78 -9.25 -5.41
C ASP A 385 4.95 -10.11 -4.44
N GLU A 386 5.61 -10.91 -3.59
CA GLU A 386 4.99 -11.91 -2.70
C GLU A 386 4.01 -11.30 -1.68
N GLY A 387 4.43 -10.23 -0.99
CA GLY A 387 3.56 -9.50 -0.05
C GLY A 387 2.44 -8.71 -0.73
N ILE A 388 2.62 -8.34 -2.00
CA ILE A 388 1.60 -7.67 -2.82
C ILE A 388 0.51 -8.67 -3.26
N GLY A 389 0.90 -9.89 -3.64
CA GLY A 389 0.00 -10.96 -4.01
C GLY A 389 -0.86 -11.47 -2.85
N ALA A 390 -0.33 -11.49 -1.63
CA ALA A 390 -1.03 -12.00 -0.44
C ALA A 390 -2.16 -11.08 0.07
N VAL A 391 -2.27 -9.82 -0.35
CA VAL A 391 -3.34 -8.89 0.08
C VAL A 391 -4.66 -9.19 -0.64
N GLU A 392 -5.43 -10.13 -0.09
CA GLU A 392 -6.71 -10.55 -0.64
C GLU A 392 -7.85 -9.57 -0.32
N TYR A 393 -7.90 -9.02 0.90
CA TYR A 393 -8.99 -8.13 1.35
C TYR A 393 -8.49 -6.69 1.53
N THR A 394 -9.21 -5.68 1.00
CA THR A 394 -8.87 -4.27 1.24
C THR A 394 -10.01 -3.45 1.85
N ILE A 395 -9.71 -2.77 2.96
CA ILE A 395 -10.62 -1.87 3.68
C ILE A 395 -10.07 -0.44 3.58
N ALA A 396 -10.81 0.44 2.90
CA ALA A 396 -10.48 1.87 2.86
C ALA A 396 -11.13 2.62 4.02
N LEU A 397 -10.34 3.41 4.74
CA LEU A 397 -10.84 4.43 5.65
C LEU A 397 -11.26 5.67 4.85
N MET A 398 -12.43 6.25 5.16
CA MET A 398 -12.84 7.52 4.54
C MET A 398 -11.88 8.65 4.94
N CYS A 399 -11.23 9.28 3.97
CA CYS A 399 -10.14 10.24 4.21
C CYS A 399 -10.20 11.41 3.22
N THR A 400 -10.22 12.64 3.72
CA THR A 400 -10.07 13.86 2.91
C THR A 400 -8.62 14.34 2.87
N LYS A 401 -7.93 14.33 4.02
CA LYS A 401 -6.52 14.70 4.17
C LYS A 401 -5.91 13.91 5.31
N ASN A 402 -4.60 13.68 5.22
CA ASN A 402 -3.78 13.20 6.32
C ASN A 402 -2.63 14.19 6.60
N PHE A 403 -2.03 14.16 7.78
CA PHE A 403 -1.01 15.13 8.21
C PHE A 403 0.39 14.50 8.29
N ASN A 404 1.42 15.34 8.18
CA ASN A 404 2.76 14.96 8.58
C ASN A 404 2.84 14.95 10.11
N TYR A 405 3.40 13.89 10.70
CA TYR A 405 3.50 13.72 12.16
C TYR A 405 4.27 14.88 12.83
N TYR A 406 5.46 15.20 12.34
CA TYR A 406 6.32 16.26 12.92
C TYR A 406 5.67 17.65 12.84
N SER A 407 5.01 17.98 11.73
CA SER A 407 4.29 19.25 11.59
C SER A 407 3.01 19.32 12.43
N LEU A 408 2.28 18.22 12.61
CA LEU A 408 1.05 18.24 13.43
C LEU A 408 1.37 18.23 14.92
N MET A 409 2.13 17.23 15.38
CA MET A 409 2.38 17.02 16.81
C MET A 409 3.40 18.02 17.34
N GLY A 410 4.54 18.16 16.66
CA GLY A 410 5.59 19.12 17.02
C GLY A 410 5.17 20.55 16.74
N GLU A 411 5.10 20.97 15.47
CA GLU A 411 4.96 22.40 15.13
C GLU A 411 3.58 22.98 15.51
N GLN A 412 2.48 22.25 15.28
CA GLN A 412 1.12 22.79 15.48
C GLN A 412 0.57 22.60 16.91
N LEU A 413 0.82 21.46 17.56
CA LEU A 413 0.30 21.19 18.91
C LEU A 413 1.31 21.58 20.01
N GLU A 414 2.55 21.10 19.97
CA GLU A 414 3.53 21.40 21.02
C GLU A 414 4.04 22.86 20.91
N ASP A 415 4.67 23.23 19.79
CA ASP A 415 5.40 24.51 19.67
C ASP A 415 4.46 25.74 19.61
N GLN A 416 3.35 25.64 18.87
CA GLN A 416 2.40 26.75 18.71
C GLN A 416 1.31 26.83 19.78
N ARG A 417 0.88 25.70 20.35
CA ARG A 417 -0.27 25.65 21.29
C ARG A 417 0.13 25.23 22.70
N GLY A 418 1.31 24.64 22.90
CA GLY A 418 1.81 24.22 24.21
C GLY A 418 1.14 22.96 24.73
N ILE A 419 0.65 22.09 23.84
CA ILE A 419 0.01 20.82 24.16
C ILE A 419 1.04 19.72 23.90
N SER A 420 1.48 19.02 24.95
CA SER A 420 2.42 17.90 24.78
C SER A 420 1.69 16.66 24.23
N PRO A 421 2.29 15.88 23.30
CA PRO A 421 1.72 14.60 22.85
C PRO A 421 1.34 13.65 24.00
N ASP A 422 2.16 13.60 25.06
CA ASP A 422 1.90 12.81 26.28
C ASP A 422 0.57 13.16 26.98
N GLU A 423 0.08 14.39 26.83
CA GLU A 423 -1.15 14.87 27.50
C GLU A 423 -2.42 14.50 26.73
N ILE A 424 -2.30 14.04 25.47
CA ILE A 424 -3.43 13.77 24.57
C ILE A 424 -3.91 12.32 24.73
N GLY A 425 -5.17 12.14 25.13
CA GLY A 425 -5.85 10.86 25.23
C GLY A 425 -6.77 10.53 24.04
N LYS A 426 -7.25 11.52 23.28
CA LYS A 426 -7.95 11.32 22.00
C LYS A 426 -7.83 12.52 21.07
N MET A 427 -7.82 12.28 19.76
CA MET A 427 -8.09 13.29 18.73
C MET A 427 -9.30 12.89 17.87
N ASP A 428 -10.08 13.88 17.44
CA ASP A 428 -11.22 13.73 16.54
C ASP A 428 -11.27 14.89 15.52
N VAL A 429 -11.64 14.58 14.27
CA VAL A 429 -11.93 15.62 13.25
C VAL A 429 -13.41 15.62 12.91
N LEU A 430 -14.18 16.49 13.58
CA LEU A 430 -15.65 16.56 13.48
C LEU A 430 -16.12 17.96 13.06
N HIS A 431 -17.14 18.01 12.21
CA HIS A 431 -17.79 19.24 11.71
C HIS A 431 -16.83 20.32 11.15
N GLY A 432 -15.66 19.93 10.64
CA GLY A 432 -14.65 20.85 10.12
C GLY A 432 -13.68 21.39 11.17
N LYS A 433 -13.62 20.80 12.37
CA LYS A 433 -12.71 21.17 13.46
C LYS A 433 -11.81 20.02 13.85
N LEU A 434 -10.61 20.34 14.35
CA LEU A 434 -9.81 19.42 15.15
C LEU A 434 -10.23 19.57 16.62
N LEU A 435 -10.53 18.45 17.25
CA LEU A 435 -10.84 18.30 18.66
C LEU A 435 -9.72 17.46 19.30
N VAL A 436 -9.22 17.90 20.46
CA VAL A 436 -8.17 17.19 21.21
C VAL A 436 -8.61 17.08 22.66
N TYR A 437 -8.52 15.87 23.21
CA TYR A 437 -8.97 15.51 24.56
C TYR A 437 -7.82 14.97 25.39
N ASP A 438 -7.84 15.21 26.70
CA ASP A 438 -6.93 14.63 27.68
C ASP A 438 -7.35 13.20 28.09
N HIS A 439 -6.46 12.50 28.81
CA HIS A 439 -6.69 11.13 29.31
C HIS A 439 -7.83 10.99 30.34
N ASP A 440 -8.35 12.08 30.91
CA ASP A 440 -9.54 12.10 31.76
C ASP A 440 -10.83 12.41 30.94
N GLY A 441 -10.71 12.62 29.62
CA GLY A 441 -11.79 12.97 28.69
C GLY A 441 -12.12 14.48 28.65
N GLY A 442 -11.26 15.33 29.19
CA GLY A 442 -11.40 16.79 29.14
C GLY A 442 -10.95 17.36 27.80
N MET A 443 -11.74 18.25 27.19
CA MET A 443 -11.36 18.91 25.94
C MET A 443 -10.22 19.91 26.17
N ILE A 444 -9.07 19.66 25.56
CA ILE A 444 -7.89 20.54 25.53
C ILE A 444 -8.06 21.60 24.43
N LEU A 445 -8.57 21.19 23.27
CA LEU A 445 -8.59 22.00 22.05
C LEU A 445 -9.88 21.81 21.24
N GLU A 446 -10.41 22.91 20.71
CA GLU A 446 -11.44 22.97 19.66
C GLU A 446 -11.06 24.09 18.68
N GLU A 447 -10.57 23.75 17.49
CA GLU A 447 -10.18 24.73 16.47
C GLU A 447 -10.60 24.31 15.05
N GLU A 448 -10.89 25.28 14.19
CA GLU A 448 -11.19 25.06 12.77
C GLU A 448 -10.02 24.33 12.07
N ILE A 449 -10.30 23.25 11.33
CA ILE A 449 -9.27 22.39 10.72
C ILE A 449 -8.36 23.15 9.73
N GLY A 450 -8.86 24.25 9.15
CA GLY A 450 -8.09 25.15 8.30
C GLY A 450 -6.88 25.80 8.99
N ASN A 451 -6.86 25.88 10.32
CA ASN A 451 -5.70 26.36 11.09
C ASN A 451 -4.52 25.38 11.04
N PHE A 452 -4.74 24.12 10.67
CA PHE A 452 -3.75 23.05 10.58
C PHE A 452 -3.34 22.74 9.13
N HIS A 453 -3.79 23.54 8.16
CA HIS A 453 -3.52 23.32 6.73
C HIS A 453 -2.02 23.17 6.40
N ASP A 454 -1.14 23.81 7.16
CA ASP A 454 0.31 23.74 6.92
C ASP A 454 0.98 22.47 7.45
N ALA A 455 0.32 21.70 8.32
CA ALA A 455 0.73 20.34 8.69
C ALA A 455 0.11 19.25 7.81
N ALA A 456 -0.91 19.58 7.00
CA ALA A 456 -1.53 18.62 6.10
C ALA A 456 -0.60 18.32 4.91
N LEU A 457 -0.47 17.04 4.54
CA LEU A 457 0.33 16.60 3.40
C LEU A 457 -0.19 17.28 2.13
N LYS A 458 0.61 18.15 1.49
CA LYS A 458 0.14 19.01 0.39
C LYS A 458 -0.28 18.20 -0.82
N GLY A 459 0.33 17.03 -1.06
CA GLY A 459 -0.15 16.08 -2.07
C GLY A 459 -1.58 15.56 -1.86
N CYS A 460 -2.18 15.67 -0.67
CA CYS A 460 -3.59 15.34 -0.46
C CYS A 460 -4.54 16.32 -1.18
N ASP A 461 -4.12 17.57 -1.46
CA ASP A 461 -4.94 18.51 -2.25
C ASP A 461 -5.09 18.07 -3.72
N GLU A 462 -4.26 17.15 -4.22
CA GLU A 462 -4.44 16.48 -5.52
C GLU A 462 -5.31 15.20 -5.45
N CYS A 463 -5.83 14.82 -4.27
CA CYS A 463 -6.65 13.63 -4.10
C CYS A 463 -8.11 13.88 -4.48
N ALA A 464 -8.71 12.94 -5.23
CA ALA A 464 -10.10 13.00 -5.67
C ALA A 464 -10.90 11.75 -5.24
N ASP A 465 -10.37 10.96 -4.32
CA ASP A 465 -11.05 9.83 -3.69
C ASP A 465 -11.11 10.02 -2.16
N PHE A 466 -12.33 10.30 -1.69
CA PHE A 466 -12.70 10.35 -0.27
C PHE A 466 -13.17 8.98 0.24
N THR A 467 -13.58 8.08 -0.65
CA THR A 467 -14.36 6.88 -0.32
C THR A 467 -13.71 5.55 -0.70
N GLY A 468 -12.49 5.53 -1.24
CA GLY A 468 -11.78 4.31 -1.61
C GLY A 468 -12.51 3.50 -2.70
N PHE A 469 -12.64 4.02 -3.92
CA PHE A 469 -13.28 3.35 -5.05
C PHE A 469 -12.64 2.00 -5.45
N CYS A 470 -11.39 1.78 -5.02
CA CYS A 470 -10.64 0.55 -5.27
C CYS A 470 -10.69 -0.48 -4.11
N ALA A 471 -11.40 -0.18 -3.03
CA ALA A 471 -11.54 -1.06 -1.87
C ALA A 471 -12.57 -2.19 -2.08
N ASP A 472 -12.46 -3.26 -1.28
CA ASP A 472 -13.56 -4.22 -1.12
C ASP A 472 -14.67 -3.65 -0.23
N VAL A 473 -14.25 -2.94 0.84
CA VAL A 473 -15.10 -2.28 1.83
C VAL A 473 -14.57 -0.86 2.10
N THR A 474 -15.46 0.12 2.24
CA THR A 474 -15.13 1.43 2.82
C THR A 474 -15.75 1.55 4.21
N VAL A 475 -15.04 2.13 5.17
CA VAL A 475 -15.57 2.46 6.51
C VAL A 475 -15.22 3.91 6.91
N GLY A 476 -16.12 4.61 7.58
CA GLY A 476 -15.85 5.90 8.25
C GLY A 476 -17.10 6.55 8.84
N SER A 477 -16.94 7.56 9.69
CA SER A 477 -18.06 8.21 10.41
C SER A 477 -19.14 8.87 9.53
N VAL A 478 -18.73 9.49 8.42
CA VAL A 478 -19.59 10.43 7.68
C VAL A 478 -20.82 9.75 7.09
N GLY A 479 -22.00 10.26 7.41
CA GLY A 479 -23.29 9.77 6.91
C GLY A 479 -24.02 8.81 7.85
N SER A 480 -23.41 8.45 8.98
CA SER A 480 -24.03 7.74 10.10
C SER A 480 -24.24 8.67 11.30
N SER A 481 -24.97 8.20 12.30
CA SER A 481 -25.07 8.84 13.62
C SER A 481 -23.86 8.53 14.51
N ASP A 482 -23.65 9.33 15.56
CA ASP A 482 -22.61 9.13 16.59
C ASP A 482 -22.63 7.66 17.10
N GLU A 483 -21.46 7.11 17.41
CA GLU A 483 -21.24 5.68 17.75
C GLU A 483 -21.44 4.67 16.60
N PHE A 484 -21.87 5.07 15.40
CA PHE A 484 -22.01 4.20 14.22
C PHE A 484 -21.02 4.58 13.09
N SER A 485 -20.46 3.58 12.40
CA SER A 485 -19.68 3.79 11.17
C SER A 485 -20.54 3.59 9.93
N SER A 486 -20.36 4.45 8.93
CA SER A 486 -20.86 4.22 7.57
C SER A 486 -20.01 3.17 6.88
N VAL A 487 -20.65 2.17 6.29
CA VAL A 487 -20.02 1.02 5.64
C VAL A 487 -20.50 0.91 4.20
N ILE A 488 -19.59 0.81 3.25
CA ILE A 488 -19.88 0.72 1.81
C ILE A 488 -19.25 -0.56 1.27
N LEU A 489 -20.07 -1.48 0.75
CA LEU A 489 -19.59 -2.75 0.19
C LEU A 489 -19.49 -2.64 -1.33
N ARG A 490 -18.31 -2.88 -1.91
CA ARG A 490 -18.04 -2.66 -3.34
C ARG A 490 -17.84 -3.93 -4.15
N THR A 491 -17.31 -4.99 -3.53
CA THR A 491 -16.96 -6.25 -4.21
C THR A 491 -17.61 -7.47 -3.55
N GLU A 492 -17.59 -8.61 -4.25
CA GLU A 492 -18.00 -9.90 -3.66
C GLU A 492 -17.14 -10.28 -2.44
N ARG A 493 -15.86 -9.87 -2.39
CA ARG A 493 -14.99 -10.04 -1.21
C ARG A 493 -15.51 -9.22 -0.03
N GLY A 494 -15.85 -7.95 -0.26
CA GLY A 494 -16.41 -7.08 0.78
C GLY A 494 -17.77 -7.56 1.30
N VAL A 495 -18.60 -8.13 0.43
CA VAL A 495 -19.86 -8.79 0.84
C VAL A 495 -19.60 -10.02 1.71
N ARG A 496 -18.62 -10.88 1.40
CA ARG A 496 -18.26 -12.00 2.30
C ARG A 496 -17.75 -11.50 3.66
N ALA A 497 -16.86 -10.52 3.68
CA ALA A 497 -16.33 -9.94 4.92
C ALA A 497 -17.47 -9.37 5.79
N TRP A 498 -18.48 -8.75 5.17
CA TRP A 498 -19.71 -8.37 5.84
C TRP A 498 -20.51 -9.58 6.35
N GLU A 499 -20.78 -10.61 5.53
CA GLU A 499 -21.54 -11.81 5.92
C GLU A 499 -20.92 -12.57 7.11
N HIS A 500 -19.59 -12.53 7.27
CA HIS A 500 -18.90 -13.07 8.44
C HIS A 500 -19.09 -12.22 9.71
N THR A 501 -19.31 -10.91 9.55
CA THR A 501 -19.34 -9.93 10.65
C THR A 501 -20.77 -9.57 11.08
N GLU A 502 -21.76 -9.64 10.17
CA GLU A 502 -23.18 -9.34 10.40
C GLU A 502 -23.74 -9.91 11.72
N PRO A 503 -23.41 -11.13 12.18
CA PRO A 503 -23.91 -11.66 13.45
C PRO A 503 -23.45 -10.92 14.72
N LYS A 504 -22.43 -10.06 14.63
CA LYS A 504 -21.86 -9.25 15.72
C LYS A 504 -22.24 -7.75 15.63
N LEU A 505 -23.02 -7.35 14.61
CA LEU A 505 -23.33 -5.93 14.32
C LEU A 505 -24.78 -5.56 14.70
N ASP A 506 -24.95 -4.39 15.33
CA ASP A 506 -26.20 -3.62 15.22
C ASP A 506 -26.07 -2.70 13.99
N TYR A 507 -27.03 -2.74 13.07
CA TYR A 507 -26.92 -2.03 11.80
C TYR A 507 -28.26 -1.72 11.12
N HIS A 508 -28.24 -0.69 10.26
CA HIS A 508 -29.37 -0.23 9.45
C HIS A 508 -28.93 0.30 8.07
N ASP A 509 -29.89 0.61 7.21
CA ASP A 509 -29.63 1.32 5.93
C ASP A 509 -28.93 2.66 6.23
N LEU A 510 -27.84 2.97 5.50
CA LEU A 510 -27.04 4.18 5.72
C LEU A 510 -27.87 5.49 5.73
N GLU A 511 -27.76 6.26 6.82
CA GLU A 511 -28.68 7.35 7.18
C GLU A 511 -28.64 8.56 6.22
N ASP A 512 -27.48 9.16 5.97
CA ASP A 512 -27.31 10.27 5.01
C ASP A 512 -26.24 9.98 3.95
N LYS A 513 -26.65 9.22 2.93
CA LYS A 513 -25.90 9.03 1.68
C LYS A 513 -25.54 10.34 0.96
N SER A 514 -26.27 11.44 1.22
CA SER A 514 -25.95 12.75 0.65
C SER A 514 -24.76 13.41 1.33
N ALA A 515 -24.48 13.13 2.61
CA ALA A 515 -23.30 13.64 3.31
C ALA A 515 -22.01 13.08 2.69
N VAL A 516 -21.95 11.76 2.48
CA VAL A 516 -20.85 11.07 1.79
C VAL A 516 -20.65 11.65 0.38
N GLY A 517 -21.74 11.76 -0.39
CA GLY A 517 -21.70 12.33 -1.74
C GLY A 517 -21.29 13.81 -1.81
N LYS A 518 -21.58 14.61 -0.76
CA LYS A 518 -21.15 16.02 -0.66
C LYS A 518 -19.65 16.12 -0.40
N LEU A 519 -19.10 15.37 0.56
CA LEU A 519 -17.65 15.39 0.83
C LEU A 519 -16.86 14.87 -0.35
N GLN A 520 -17.27 13.76 -0.96
CA GLN A 520 -16.64 13.26 -2.18
C GLN A 520 -16.75 14.25 -3.37
N GLY A 521 -17.79 15.08 -3.41
CA GLY A 521 -17.90 16.18 -4.39
C GLY A 521 -17.00 17.38 -4.07
N TRP A 522 -16.81 17.71 -2.80
CA TRP A 522 -15.88 18.74 -2.33
C TRP A 522 -14.41 18.34 -2.58
N ASP A 523 -14.06 17.10 -2.24
CA ASP A 523 -12.75 16.49 -2.44
C ASP A 523 -12.33 16.51 -3.93
N LYS A 524 -13.20 16.01 -4.81
CA LYS A 524 -13.06 16.13 -6.28
C LYS A 524 -12.92 17.59 -6.76
N LYS A 525 -13.57 18.55 -6.10
CA LYS A 525 -13.41 19.97 -6.45
C LYS A 525 -12.03 20.49 -6.05
N GLN A 526 -11.52 20.13 -4.87
CA GLN A 526 -10.16 20.50 -4.44
C GLN A 526 -9.12 19.94 -5.41
N ALA A 527 -9.20 18.64 -5.76
CA ALA A 527 -8.35 18.03 -6.77
C ALA A 527 -8.35 18.79 -8.10
N PHE A 528 -9.51 19.21 -8.60
CA PHE A 528 -9.62 19.91 -9.90
C PHE A 528 -9.15 21.38 -9.82
N GLU A 529 -8.98 21.95 -8.62
CA GLU A 529 -8.40 23.27 -8.40
C GLU A 529 -6.88 23.21 -8.15
N SER A 530 -6.34 22.05 -7.77
CA SER A 530 -4.92 21.83 -7.43
C SER A 530 -4.12 21.03 -8.47
N LEU A 531 -4.73 20.11 -9.22
CA LEU A 531 -4.05 19.35 -10.29
C LEU A 531 -3.72 20.25 -11.49
N GLU A 532 -2.43 20.39 -11.81
CA GLU A 532 -2.02 21.10 -13.04
C GLU A 532 -2.29 20.26 -14.30
N ARG A 533 -2.26 18.93 -14.16
CA ARG A 533 -2.61 17.99 -15.24
C ARG A 533 -4.13 17.86 -15.41
N PRO A 534 -4.62 17.55 -16.63
CA PRO A 534 -5.99 17.09 -16.81
C PRO A 534 -6.29 15.84 -15.97
N PHE A 535 -7.41 15.88 -15.27
CA PHE A 535 -8.06 14.71 -14.68
C PHE A 535 -8.82 13.96 -15.78
N ASP A 536 -8.36 12.78 -16.16
CA ASP A 536 -8.90 12.01 -17.29
C ASP A 536 -8.82 10.49 -17.03
N PRO A 537 -9.92 9.87 -16.54
CA PRO A 537 -9.98 8.43 -16.31
C PRO A 537 -10.13 7.60 -17.59
N ASP A 538 -10.14 8.20 -18.79
CA ASP A 538 -10.05 7.49 -20.08
C ASP A 538 -8.63 7.53 -20.68
N ALA A 539 -7.79 8.48 -20.27
CA ALA A 539 -6.37 8.61 -20.66
C ALA A 539 -5.48 7.43 -20.19
N PRO A 540 -4.31 7.18 -20.81
CA PRO A 540 -3.40 6.09 -20.44
C PRO A 540 -3.06 6.04 -18.94
N ARG A 541 -2.90 4.84 -18.40
CA ARG A 541 -2.76 4.57 -16.95
C ARG A 541 -1.56 5.27 -16.30
N PHE A 542 -0.49 5.43 -17.06
CA PHE A 542 0.74 6.08 -16.64
C PHE A 542 0.95 7.40 -17.38
N ILE A 543 1.73 8.28 -16.76
CA ILE A 543 2.18 9.57 -17.28
C ILE A 543 3.69 9.46 -17.42
N ASP A 544 4.20 9.56 -18.64
CA ASP A 544 5.65 9.59 -18.88
C ASP A 544 6.28 10.82 -18.19
N TYR A 545 7.49 10.68 -17.66
CA TYR A 545 8.13 11.78 -16.91
C TYR A 545 8.26 13.07 -17.73
N THR A 546 8.45 12.95 -19.06
CA THR A 546 8.47 14.08 -20.00
C THR A 546 7.13 14.82 -20.10
N ASP A 547 6.00 14.08 -20.07
CA ASP A 547 4.66 14.70 -20.07
C ASP A 547 4.40 15.43 -18.74
N HIS A 548 4.98 14.94 -17.64
CA HIS A 548 4.94 15.60 -16.34
C HIS A 548 5.80 16.88 -16.32
N THR A 549 7.05 16.84 -16.78
CA THR A 549 7.92 18.04 -16.81
C THR A 549 7.38 19.12 -17.76
N GLU A 550 6.77 18.76 -18.90
CA GLU A 550 6.05 19.72 -19.76
C GLU A 550 4.82 20.36 -19.08
N THR A 551 4.21 19.69 -18.10
CA THR A 551 3.01 20.15 -17.39
C THR A 551 3.35 20.99 -16.17
N TYR A 552 4.16 20.45 -15.25
CA TYR A 552 4.47 21.02 -13.93
C TYR A 552 5.76 21.87 -13.92
N GLY A 553 6.59 21.80 -14.97
CA GLY A 553 7.81 22.61 -15.09
C GLY A 553 9.01 22.14 -14.26
N THR A 554 8.97 20.92 -13.73
CA THR A 554 10.06 20.25 -12.98
C THR A 554 11.29 19.98 -13.86
N ALA A 555 12.44 19.69 -13.24
CA ALA A 555 13.70 19.47 -13.96
C ALA A 555 13.61 18.29 -14.94
N THR A 556 14.30 18.39 -16.08
CA THR A 556 14.44 17.27 -17.03
C THR A 556 15.76 16.57 -16.76
N ASN A 557 15.71 15.26 -16.48
CA ASN A 557 16.85 14.44 -16.05
C ASN A 557 17.60 14.99 -14.82
N PRO A 558 16.95 15.19 -13.65
CA PRO A 558 17.66 15.55 -12.41
C PRO A 558 18.83 14.60 -12.09
N HIS A 559 18.77 13.33 -12.51
CA HIS A 559 19.87 12.38 -12.35
C HIS A 559 21.18 12.74 -13.09
N ASP A 560 21.17 13.70 -14.02
CA ASP A 560 22.36 14.18 -14.75
C ASP A 560 22.96 15.47 -14.14
N GLU A 561 22.19 16.26 -13.36
CA GLU A 561 22.63 17.58 -12.86
C GLU A 561 23.35 17.53 -11.50
N GLY A 562 23.30 16.39 -10.80
CA GLY A 562 23.92 16.20 -9.49
C GLY A 562 22.98 16.53 -8.34
N HIS A 563 21.92 15.71 -8.22
CA HIS A 563 21.16 15.50 -6.99
C HIS A 563 22.09 14.97 -5.88
#